data_AF-A0A7W7Q2G3-F1
#
_entry.id   AF-A0A7W7Q2G3-F1
#
_cell.length_a   1.000
_cell.length_b   1.000
_cell.length_c   1.000
_cell.angle_alpha   90.00
_cell.angle_beta   90.00
_cell.angle_gamma   90.00
#
_symmetry.space_group_name_H-M   'P 1'
#
loop_
_entity.id
_entity.type
_entity.pdbx_description
1 polymer ?
#
loop_
_entity_poly.entity_id
_entity_poly.type
_entity_poly.pdbx_seq_one_letter_code
_entity_poly.pdbx_strand_id
1 'polypeptide(L)'
;MDQHRELLALAGRAPDGWLVIAREALADDDTARLTALLDVLPEEKTKSRPYTFAPEPGGYEKADRTLVAAVRTHAAACWATTRDGSDRVYLVQATEDTDDTDLPSVAAAGQKALARLEDTPKVEVFGPDTELPDYHERALLAATLLWSATPGTPVHVARAFDGAGVRGPWFAPDHELVVDPAERGRLLEFLAGGEVVLAANGRLTDVLSGAAGAVPAGLRSDGTWVWSDASGYYLDRYQLAPDPELAVHAMATEPAGAQLSPLVRHHVRVALNPTDQEDPTWRG
;
A
#
# COMPACT_ATOMS: atom_id res chain seq x y z
N MET A 1 -24.75 -2.74 0.79
CA MET A 1 -23.40 -2.74 1.39
C MET A 1 -22.80 -4.08 1.00
N ASP A 2 -21.61 -4.09 0.43
CA ASP A 2 -20.95 -5.34 0.04
C ASP A 2 -20.65 -6.16 1.31
N GLN A 3 -21.18 -7.39 1.37
CA GLN A 3 -21.03 -8.30 2.52
C GLN A 3 -19.57 -8.72 2.70
N HIS A 4 -18.78 -8.78 1.62
CA HIS A 4 -17.36 -9.10 1.71
C HIS A 4 -16.61 -7.99 2.44
N ARG A 5 -16.87 -6.73 2.07
CA ARG A 5 -16.32 -5.56 2.78
C ARG A 5 -16.76 -5.47 4.24
N GLU A 6 -17.98 -5.89 4.57
CA GLU A 6 -18.43 -5.99 5.98
C GLU A 6 -17.60 -7.03 6.76
N LEU A 7 -17.33 -8.19 6.17
CA LEU A 7 -16.47 -9.21 6.79
C LEU A 7 -15.00 -8.79 6.90
N LEU A 8 -14.49 -7.95 5.98
CA LEU A 8 -13.18 -7.30 6.15
C LEU A 8 -13.19 -6.36 7.36
N ALA A 9 -14.23 -5.53 7.52
CA ALA A 9 -14.34 -4.61 8.66
C ALA A 9 -14.45 -5.32 10.03
N LEU A 10 -14.73 -6.63 10.04
CA LEU A 10 -14.75 -7.48 11.23
C LEU A 10 -13.41 -8.17 11.52
N ALA A 11 -12.41 -8.09 10.63
CA ALA A 11 -11.08 -8.65 10.90
C ALA A 11 -10.44 -8.03 12.15
N GLY A 12 -9.94 -8.89 13.05
CA GLY A 12 -9.44 -8.46 14.38
C GLY A 12 -10.54 -7.99 15.36
N ARG A 13 -11.80 -7.99 14.94
CA ARG A 13 -12.96 -7.62 15.78
C ARG A 13 -13.91 -8.79 15.98
N ALA A 14 -13.90 -9.80 15.13
CA ALA A 14 -14.60 -11.05 15.35
C ALA A 14 -13.59 -12.17 15.67
N PRO A 15 -14.00 -13.24 16.37
CA PRO A 15 -13.16 -14.42 16.52
C PRO A 15 -12.75 -14.98 15.15
N ASP A 16 -11.48 -15.33 14.96
CA ASP A 16 -10.99 -15.74 13.64
C ASP A 16 -11.70 -16.99 13.11
N GLY A 17 -11.97 -17.99 13.98
CA GLY A 17 -12.74 -19.18 13.59
C GLY A 17 -14.17 -18.85 13.17
N TRP A 18 -14.78 -17.79 13.71
CA TRP A 18 -16.08 -17.30 13.24
C TRP A 18 -15.95 -16.66 11.85
N LEU A 19 -14.90 -15.87 11.60
CA LEU A 19 -14.65 -15.25 10.29
C LEU A 19 -14.40 -16.27 9.20
N VAL A 20 -13.71 -17.37 9.50
CA VAL A 20 -13.54 -18.50 8.56
C VAL A 20 -14.89 -19.03 8.10
N ILE A 21 -15.80 -19.29 9.05
CA ILE A 21 -17.13 -19.83 8.76
C ILE A 21 -18.00 -18.81 8.00
N ALA A 22 -17.94 -17.53 8.38
CA ALA A 22 -18.72 -16.48 7.73
C ALA A 22 -18.27 -16.26 6.28
N ARG A 23 -16.95 -16.30 6.01
CA ARG A 23 -16.40 -16.17 4.65
C ARG A 23 -16.72 -17.38 3.77
N GLU A 24 -16.70 -18.59 4.34
CA GLU A 24 -17.17 -19.79 3.65
C GLU A 24 -18.65 -19.65 3.26
N ALA A 25 -19.51 -19.26 4.20
CA ALA A 25 -20.93 -19.05 3.92
C ALA A 25 -21.16 -17.98 2.83
N LEU A 26 -20.39 -16.90 2.84
CA LEU A 26 -20.47 -15.87 1.80
C LEU A 26 -20.02 -16.41 0.43
N ALA A 27 -18.94 -17.20 0.37
CA ALA A 27 -18.45 -17.79 -0.87
C ALA A 27 -19.40 -18.84 -1.47
N ASP A 28 -20.15 -19.55 -0.62
CA ASP A 28 -21.17 -20.52 -1.02
C ASP A 28 -22.52 -19.86 -1.38
N ASP A 29 -22.62 -18.52 -1.34
CA ASP A 29 -23.87 -17.75 -1.49
C ASP A 29 -24.97 -18.17 -0.47
N ASP A 30 -24.55 -18.70 0.69
CA ASP A 30 -25.44 -19.11 1.80
C ASP A 30 -25.79 -17.90 2.67
N THR A 31 -26.57 -16.99 2.07
CA THR A 31 -27.03 -15.74 2.69
C THR A 31 -27.79 -15.96 4.00
N ALA A 32 -28.54 -17.07 4.12
CA ALA A 32 -29.29 -17.40 5.32
C ALA A 32 -28.35 -17.73 6.48
N ARG A 33 -27.32 -18.55 6.24
CA ARG A 33 -26.30 -18.88 7.24
C ARG A 33 -25.48 -17.66 7.62
N LEU A 34 -25.08 -16.84 6.64
CA LEU A 34 -24.33 -15.61 6.91
C LEU A 34 -25.14 -14.64 7.80
N THR A 35 -26.42 -14.44 7.49
CA THR A 35 -27.31 -13.59 8.30
C THR A 35 -27.42 -14.12 9.74
N ALA A 36 -27.65 -15.43 9.90
CA ALA A 36 -27.73 -16.04 11.22
C ALA A 36 -26.42 -15.92 12.03
N LEU A 37 -25.25 -15.95 11.37
CA LEU A 37 -23.95 -15.74 12.01
C LEU A 37 -23.78 -14.29 12.48
N LEU A 38 -24.21 -13.32 11.67
CA LEU A 38 -24.15 -11.89 12.00
C LEU A 38 -25.06 -11.55 13.19
N ASP A 39 -26.27 -12.10 13.22
CA ASP A 39 -27.25 -11.86 14.30
C ASP A 39 -26.77 -12.31 15.69
N VAL A 40 -25.89 -13.32 15.75
CA VAL A 40 -25.35 -13.86 17.01
C VAL A 40 -24.00 -13.29 17.40
N LEU A 41 -23.41 -12.40 16.58
CA LEU A 41 -22.10 -11.82 16.86
C LEU A 41 -22.23 -10.79 18.01
N PRO A 42 -21.64 -11.02 19.20
CA PRO A 42 -21.85 -10.12 20.34
C PRO A 42 -21.16 -8.77 20.12
N GLU A 43 -21.87 -7.67 20.39
CA GLU A 43 -21.31 -6.30 20.28
C GLU A 43 -19.99 -6.14 21.05
N GLU A 44 -19.86 -6.77 22.23
CA GLU A 44 -18.65 -6.72 23.05
C GLU A 44 -17.41 -7.37 22.41
N LYS A 45 -17.60 -8.33 21.51
CA LYS A 45 -16.48 -8.97 20.79
C LYS A 45 -15.97 -8.08 19.67
N THR A 46 -16.81 -7.20 19.11
CA THR A 46 -16.48 -6.30 17.99
C THR A 46 -15.66 -5.05 18.35
N LYS A 47 -15.12 -4.95 19.56
CA LYS A 47 -14.29 -3.81 19.96
C LYS A 47 -12.90 -3.92 19.33
N SER A 48 -12.42 -2.82 18.74
CA SER A 48 -11.07 -2.74 18.18
C SER A 48 -10.04 -3.04 19.27
N ARG A 49 -9.32 -4.15 19.11
CA ARG A 49 -8.16 -4.49 19.93
C ARG A 49 -6.90 -4.06 19.17
N PRO A 50 -5.95 -3.36 19.82
CA PRO A 50 -4.69 -3.06 19.17
C PRO A 50 -3.89 -4.36 19.00
N TYR A 51 -3.79 -4.84 17.77
CA TYR A 51 -2.87 -5.91 17.39
C TYR A 51 -1.50 -5.35 17.08
N THR A 52 -0.45 -6.13 17.34
CA THR A 52 0.89 -5.84 16.82
C THR A 52 1.17 -6.75 15.63
N PHE A 53 1.65 -6.15 14.55
CA PHE A 53 2.09 -6.88 13.37
C PHE A 53 3.61 -6.77 13.23
N ALA A 54 4.24 -7.84 12.78
CA ALA A 54 5.67 -7.91 12.57
C ALA A 54 6.00 -8.72 11.30
N PRO A 55 7.12 -8.40 10.62
CA PRO A 55 7.60 -9.21 9.50
C PRO A 55 7.85 -10.66 9.94
N GLU A 56 7.84 -11.56 8.97
CA GLU A 56 7.93 -12.99 9.20
C GLU A 56 9.18 -13.42 9.99
N PRO A 57 9.05 -14.21 11.09
CA PRO A 57 10.18 -14.81 11.80
C PRO A 57 10.64 -16.19 11.24
N GLY A 58 10.10 -16.64 10.10
CA GLY A 58 10.36 -17.92 9.44
C GLY A 58 9.45 -19.06 9.89
N GLY A 59 9.50 -20.21 9.20
CA GLY A 59 8.80 -21.45 9.60
C GLY A 59 7.42 -21.66 8.98
N TYR A 60 6.98 -20.78 8.07
CA TYR A 60 5.68 -20.86 7.39
C TYR A 60 5.81 -21.21 5.90
N GLU A 61 6.99 -21.60 5.42
CA GLU A 61 7.31 -21.66 4.00
C GLU A 61 6.41 -22.64 3.23
N LYS A 62 5.95 -23.71 3.89
CA LYS A 62 4.99 -24.66 3.31
C LYS A 62 3.60 -24.04 3.20
N ALA A 63 3.12 -23.34 4.22
CA ALA A 63 1.82 -22.65 4.22
C ALA A 63 1.82 -21.54 3.17
N ASP A 64 2.89 -20.75 3.09
CA ASP A 64 3.05 -19.66 2.14
C ASP A 64 2.96 -20.14 0.68
N ARG A 65 3.76 -21.16 0.33
CA ARG A 65 3.70 -21.76 -1.01
C ARG A 65 2.32 -22.35 -1.32
N THR A 66 1.68 -22.94 -0.31
CA THR A 66 0.33 -23.53 -0.46
C THR A 66 -0.70 -22.45 -0.75
N LEU A 67 -0.66 -21.33 -0.02
CA LEU A 67 -1.57 -20.22 -0.27
C LEU A 67 -1.32 -19.56 -1.62
N VAL A 68 -0.07 -19.19 -1.93
CA VAL A 68 0.28 -18.54 -3.20
C VAL A 68 -0.18 -19.40 -4.37
N ALA A 69 0.06 -20.71 -4.34
CA ALA A 69 -0.41 -21.62 -5.39
C ALA A 69 -1.94 -21.62 -5.55
N ALA A 70 -2.69 -21.45 -4.46
CA ALA A 70 -4.15 -21.44 -4.46
C ALA A 70 -4.75 -20.12 -5.00
N VAL A 71 -4.08 -18.97 -4.79
CA VAL A 71 -4.67 -17.65 -5.11
C VAL A 71 -4.07 -16.99 -6.35
N ARG A 72 -2.86 -17.38 -6.80
CA ARG A 72 -2.10 -16.67 -7.84
C ARG A 72 -2.79 -16.47 -9.20
N THR A 73 -3.84 -17.22 -9.51
CA THR A 73 -4.60 -17.06 -10.78
C THR A 73 -5.60 -15.92 -10.72
N HIS A 74 -5.96 -15.45 -9.53
CA HIS A 74 -6.93 -14.38 -9.28
C HIS A 74 -6.34 -13.24 -8.44
N ALA A 75 -5.05 -13.31 -8.11
CA ALA A 75 -4.37 -12.35 -7.27
C ALA A 75 -3.30 -11.59 -8.06
N ALA A 76 -3.22 -10.27 -7.83
CA ALA A 76 -2.10 -9.45 -8.25
C ALA A 76 -0.92 -9.59 -7.28
N ALA A 77 -1.19 -9.80 -5.98
CA ALA A 77 -0.15 -9.97 -4.97
C ALA A 77 -0.64 -10.69 -3.71
N CYS A 78 0.31 -11.30 -3.01
CA CYS A 78 0.10 -11.99 -1.76
C CYS A 78 1.21 -11.60 -0.78
N TRP A 79 0.82 -11.14 0.41
CA TRP A 79 1.71 -10.85 1.53
C TRP A 79 1.40 -11.74 2.72
N ALA A 80 2.36 -11.81 3.64
CA ALA A 80 2.12 -12.35 4.96
C ALA A 80 2.79 -11.52 6.05
N THR A 81 2.16 -11.53 7.22
CA THR A 81 2.68 -10.94 8.45
C THR A 81 2.38 -11.86 9.63
N THR A 82 3.02 -11.60 10.77
CA THR A 82 2.67 -12.24 12.04
C THR A 82 1.96 -11.24 12.94
N ARG A 83 0.79 -11.65 13.43
CA ARG A 83 -0.02 -10.92 14.40
C ARG A 83 0.28 -11.46 15.80
N ASP A 84 0.53 -10.55 16.73
CA ASP A 84 0.86 -10.84 18.14
C ASP A 84 1.97 -11.92 18.29
N GLY A 85 2.91 -11.95 17.35
CA GLY A 85 4.11 -12.80 17.35
C GLY A 85 3.91 -14.27 16.95
N SER A 86 2.67 -14.72 16.70
CA SER A 86 2.43 -16.14 16.37
C SER A 86 1.30 -16.40 15.38
N ASP A 87 0.31 -15.51 15.28
CA ASP A 87 -0.79 -15.69 14.35
C ASP A 87 -0.35 -15.31 12.93
N ARG A 88 -0.30 -16.28 12.02
CA ARG A 88 -0.05 -16.00 10.61
C ARG A 88 -1.27 -15.31 9.99
N VAL A 89 -1.04 -14.18 9.31
CA VAL A 89 -2.07 -13.44 8.58
C VAL A 89 -1.60 -13.25 7.14
N TYR A 90 -2.48 -13.59 6.22
CA TYR A 90 -2.25 -13.45 4.78
C TYR A 90 -3.14 -12.38 4.20
N LEU A 91 -2.54 -11.51 3.39
CA LEU A 91 -3.23 -10.41 2.71
C LEU A 91 -3.08 -10.67 1.21
N VAL A 92 -4.18 -10.63 0.47
CA VAL A 92 -4.21 -10.95 -0.95
C VAL A 92 -4.94 -9.82 -1.68
N GLN A 93 -4.24 -9.17 -2.59
CA GLN A 93 -4.86 -8.21 -3.51
C GLN A 93 -5.28 -8.98 -4.76
N ALA A 94 -6.56 -8.91 -5.11
CA ALA A 94 -7.08 -9.46 -6.35
C ALA A 94 -6.56 -8.70 -7.58
N THR A 95 -6.64 -9.30 -8.77
CA THR A 95 -6.34 -8.57 -10.01
C THR A 95 -7.42 -7.54 -10.31
N GLU A 96 -7.09 -6.50 -11.09
CA GLU A 96 -8.08 -5.51 -11.56
C GLU A 96 -9.22 -6.16 -12.37
N ASP A 97 -8.94 -7.28 -13.04
CA ASP A 97 -9.92 -8.05 -13.82
C ASP A 97 -10.83 -8.95 -12.96
N THR A 98 -10.56 -9.08 -11.66
CA THR A 98 -11.37 -9.91 -10.77
C THR A 98 -12.60 -9.12 -10.33
N ASP A 99 -13.80 -9.67 -10.59
CA ASP A 99 -15.04 -9.07 -10.11
C ASP A 99 -15.05 -9.08 -8.57
N ASP A 100 -15.50 -7.99 -7.94
CA ASP A 100 -15.65 -7.89 -6.49
C ASP A 100 -16.53 -9.04 -5.95
N THR A 101 -17.47 -9.57 -6.75
CA THR A 101 -18.29 -10.73 -6.39
C THR A 101 -17.51 -12.04 -6.27
N ASP A 102 -16.32 -12.13 -6.86
CA ASP A 102 -15.47 -13.32 -6.81
C ASP A 102 -14.49 -13.31 -5.63
N LEU A 103 -14.29 -12.17 -4.96
CA LEU A 103 -13.38 -12.04 -3.82
C LEU A 103 -13.68 -13.03 -2.67
N PRO A 104 -14.95 -13.31 -2.31
CA PRO A 104 -15.27 -14.34 -1.32
C PRO A 104 -14.78 -15.73 -1.73
N SER A 105 -14.90 -16.08 -3.02
CA SER A 105 -14.46 -17.37 -3.54
C SER A 105 -12.94 -17.51 -3.50
N VAL A 106 -12.20 -16.44 -3.81
CA VAL A 106 -10.73 -16.42 -3.66
C VAL A 106 -10.32 -16.57 -2.19
N ALA A 107 -11.02 -15.90 -1.28
CA ALA A 107 -10.78 -16.02 0.16
C ALA A 107 -11.03 -17.46 0.65
N ALA A 108 -12.17 -18.04 0.29
CA ALA A 108 -12.52 -19.41 0.65
C ALA A 108 -11.54 -20.44 0.06
N ALA A 109 -11.06 -20.25 -1.17
CA ALA A 109 -10.04 -21.11 -1.77
C ALA A 109 -8.73 -21.09 -0.97
N GLY A 110 -8.26 -19.91 -0.55
CA GLY A 110 -7.09 -19.76 0.32
C GLY A 110 -7.29 -20.40 1.70
N GLN A 111 -8.44 -20.15 2.33
CA GLN A 111 -8.82 -20.74 3.62
C GLN A 111 -8.79 -22.27 3.56
N LYS A 112 -9.44 -22.85 2.54
CA LYS A 112 -9.50 -24.30 2.30
C LYS A 112 -8.13 -24.90 2.02
N ALA A 113 -7.26 -24.20 1.31
CA ALA A 113 -5.90 -24.66 1.04
C ALA A 113 -5.07 -24.77 2.33
N LEU A 114 -5.27 -23.83 3.27
CA LEU A 114 -4.56 -23.78 4.54
C LEU A 114 -5.19 -24.60 5.66
N ALA A 115 -6.47 -24.99 5.58
CA ALA A 115 -7.19 -25.71 6.63
C ALA A 115 -6.56 -27.07 7.06
N ARG A 116 -5.60 -27.60 6.31
CA ARG A 116 -4.83 -28.81 6.67
C ARG A 116 -3.51 -28.51 7.39
N LEU A 117 -3.12 -27.25 7.44
CA LEU A 117 -1.87 -26.76 8.00
C LEU A 117 -2.11 -25.88 9.23
N GLU A 118 -3.25 -25.19 9.27
CA GLU A 118 -3.65 -24.27 10.33
C GLU A 118 -5.11 -24.47 10.71
N ASP A 119 -5.42 -24.39 12.00
CA ASP A 119 -6.79 -24.57 12.52
C ASP A 119 -7.69 -23.37 12.19
N THR A 120 -7.12 -22.17 12.17
CA THR A 120 -7.83 -20.91 11.89
C THR A 120 -7.02 -20.05 10.92
N PRO A 121 -7.00 -20.40 9.63
CA PRO A 121 -6.28 -19.61 8.65
C PRO A 121 -6.89 -18.21 8.52
N LYS A 122 -6.04 -17.21 8.28
CA LYS A 122 -6.44 -15.80 8.22
C LYS A 122 -6.08 -15.25 6.85
N VAL A 123 -6.91 -15.60 5.86
CA VAL A 123 -6.78 -15.12 4.49
C VAL A 123 -7.73 -13.96 4.29
N GLU A 124 -7.16 -12.77 4.10
CA GLU A 124 -7.85 -11.51 3.83
C GLU A 124 -7.68 -11.18 2.34
N VAL A 125 -8.78 -11.11 1.60
CA VAL A 125 -8.76 -10.80 0.15
C VAL A 125 -9.46 -9.48 -0.10
N PHE A 126 -8.90 -8.63 -0.94
CA PHE A 126 -9.47 -7.32 -1.28
C PHE A 126 -9.13 -6.93 -2.72
N GLY A 127 -9.97 -6.09 -3.33
CA GLY A 127 -9.70 -5.50 -4.64
C GLY A 127 -8.64 -4.40 -4.58
N PRO A 128 -8.06 -4.00 -5.74
CA PRO A 128 -7.01 -2.99 -5.82
C PRO A 128 -7.44 -1.61 -5.28
N ASP A 129 -8.71 -1.25 -5.47
CA ASP A 129 -9.30 0.04 -5.06
C ASP A 129 -10.15 -0.07 -3.79
N THR A 130 -10.09 -1.22 -3.10
CA THR A 130 -10.81 -1.40 -1.84
C THR A 130 -10.18 -0.53 -0.77
N GLU A 131 -10.92 0.45 -0.25
CA GLU A 131 -10.52 1.16 0.96
C GLU A 131 -10.52 0.19 2.15
N LEU A 132 -9.32 0.01 2.72
CA LEU A 132 -9.02 -1.01 3.70
C LEU A 132 -9.25 -0.52 5.14
N PRO A 133 -9.79 -1.37 6.04
CA PRO A 133 -9.79 -1.08 7.47
C PRO A 133 -8.37 -0.93 8.03
N ASP A 134 -8.22 -0.16 9.12
CA ASP A 134 -6.94 0.06 9.83
C ASP A 134 -6.20 -1.24 10.16
N TYR A 135 -6.93 -2.33 10.42
CA TYR A 135 -6.35 -3.65 10.67
C TYR A 135 -5.48 -4.10 9.49
N HIS A 136 -6.01 -4.01 8.27
CA HIS A 136 -5.34 -4.44 7.04
C HIS A 136 -4.22 -3.48 6.64
N GLU A 137 -4.43 -2.17 6.77
CA GLU A 137 -3.40 -1.16 6.51
C GLU A 137 -2.17 -1.39 7.42
N ARG A 138 -2.39 -1.60 8.73
CA ARG A 138 -1.31 -1.90 9.68
C ARG A 138 -0.66 -3.26 9.41
N ALA A 139 -1.43 -4.26 8.99
CA ALA A 139 -0.91 -5.57 8.64
C ALA A 139 -0.02 -5.49 7.39
N LEU A 140 -0.47 -4.81 6.32
CA LEU A 140 0.30 -4.59 5.09
C LEU A 140 1.61 -3.83 5.34
N LEU A 141 1.57 -2.79 6.20
CA LEU A 141 2.76 -2.03 6.58
C LEU A 141 3.83 -2.89 7.28
N ALA A 142 3.46 -4.00 7.91
CA ALA A 142 4.39 -4.93 8.55
C ALA A 142 4.63 -6.22 7.76
N ALA A 143 3.97 -6.39 6.61
CA ALA A 143 3.97 -7.64 5.87
C ALA A 143 5.15 -7.76 4.90
N THR A 144 5.60 -8.99 4.72
CA THR A 144 6.54 -9.40 3.68
C THR A 144 5.77 -9.78 2.42
N LEU A 145 6.18 -9.27 1.25
CA LEU A 145 5.63 -9.69 -0.03
C LEU A 145 6.10 -11.12 -0.31
N LEU A 146 5.16 -12.05 -0.45
CA LEU A 146 5.46 -13.45 -0.76
C LEU A 146 5.51 -13.68 -2.26
N TRP A 147 4.65 -12.98 -3.00
CA TRP A 147 4.51 -13.12 -4.45
C TRP A 147 3.73 -11.95 -5.04
N SER A 148 4.11 -11.52 -6.25
CA SER A 148 3.31 -10.65 -7.11
C SER A 148 3.25 -11.20 -8.54
N ALA A 149 2.14 -10.94 -9.24
CA ALA A 149 1.93 -11.39 -10.61
C ALA A 149 2.90 -10.73 -11.60
N THR A 150 3.16 -9.44 -11.39
CA THR A 150 4.14 -8.67 -12.15
C THR A 150 5.37 -8.40 -11.27
N PRO A 151 6.59 -8.48 -11.82
CA PRO A 151 7.76 -7.92 -11.17
C PRO A 151 7.48 -6.44 -10.87
N GLY A 152 7.86 -5.96 -9.68
CA GLY A 152 7.65 -4.57 -9.32
C GLY A 152 8.27 -3.63 -10.36
N THR A 153 7.46 -2.72 -10.92
CA THR A 153 7.98 -1.66 -11.78
C THR A 153 8.96 -0.82 -10.95
N PRO A 154 10.15 -0.47 -11.47
CA PRO A 154 11.09 0.37 -10.76
C PRO A 154 10.42 1.69 -10.35
N VAL A 155 10.48 1.99 -9.06
CA VAL A 155 10.04 3.28 -8.54
C VAL A 155 11.22 4.24 -8.54
N HIS A 156 11.04 5.40 -9.16
CA HIS A 156 12.04 6.44 -9.31
C HIS A 156 11.89 7.48 -8.20
N VAL A 157 12.99 7.85 -7.53
CA VAL A 157 12.98 8.91 -6.52
C VAL A 157 13.56 10.19 -7.12
N ALA A 158 12.72 11.21 -7.27
CA ALA A 158 13.10 12.49 -7.85
C ALA A 158 14.00 13.29 -6.91
N ARG A 159 15.00 13.97 -7.49
CA ARG A 159 15.82 14.91 -6.72
C ARG A 159 15.01 16.16 -6.40
N ALA A 160 14.99 16.55 -5.12
CA ALA A 160 14.37 17.81 -4.68
C ALA A 160 15.32 19.02 -4.82
N PHE A 161 16.63 18.76 -4.92
CA PHE A 161 17.71 19.74 -4.94
C PHE A 161 18.81 19.29 -5.90
N ASP A 162 19.64 20.21 -6.39
CA ASP A 162 20.75 19.87 -7.29
C ASP A 162 21.93 19.22 -6.56
N GLY A 163 22.04 19.45 -5.26
CA GLY A 163 22.99 18.74 -4.42
C GLY A 163 22.81 19.05 -2.94
N ALA A 164 23.65 18.42 -2.13
CA ALA A 164 23.75 18.66 -0.69
C ALA A 164 25.22 18.75 -0.28
N GLY A 165 25.51 19.63 0.69
CA GLY A 165 26.85 19.81 1.25
C GLY A 165 26.81 20.18 2.72
N VAL A 166 27.95 20.65 3.27
CA VAL A 166 28.09 21.01 4.70
C VAL A 166 27.07 22.06 5.16
N ARG A 167 26.60 22.93 4.25
CA ARG A 167 25.60 23.96 4.53
C ARG A 167 24.14 23.51 4.29
N GLY A 168 23.93 22.24 3.96
CA GLY A 168 22.62 21.70 3.60
C GLY A 168 22.41 21.58 2.07
N PRO A 169 21.15 21.33 1.66
CA PRO A 169 20.78 21.24 0.26
C PRO A 169 20.89 22.58 -0.48
N TRP A 170 21.10 22.54 -1.80
CA TRP A 170 21.27 23.74 -2.63
C TRP A 170 20.75 23.53 -4.07
N PHE A 171 20.45 24.66 -4.74
CA PHE A 171 20.17 24.74 -6.17
C PHE A 171 21.35 25.38 -6.91
N ALA A 172 21.66 24.88 -8.10
CA ALA A 172 22.68 25.41 -8.97
C ALA A 172 22.28 26.82 -9.45
N PRO A 173 23.24 27.75 -9.67
CA PRO A 173 22.92 29.09 -10.17
C PRO A 173 22.23 29.11 -11.54
N ASP A 174 22.44 28.07 -12.34
CA ASP A 174 21.88 27.83 -13.67
C ASP A 174 20.72 26.83 -13.67
N HIS A 175 20.14 26.55 -12.50
CA HIS A 175 18.96 25.70 -12.38
C HIS A 175 17.81 26.22 -13.26
N GLU A 176 17.17 25.30 -13.97
CA GLU A 176 16.15 25.62 -14.97
C GLU A 176 14.90 26.26 -14.34
N LEU A 177 14.30 27.22 -15.06
CA LEU A 177 13.09 27.91 -14.61
C LEU A 177 11.91 27.61 -15.54
N VAL A 178 10.77 27.22 -14.96
CA VAL A 178 9.50 27.04 -15.67
C VAL A 178 8.76 28.38 -15.72
N VAL A 179 9.17 29.21 -16.68
CA VAL A 179 8.63 30.57 -16.84
C VAL A 179 7.22 30.58 -17.44
N ASP A 180 6.90 29.63 -18.32
CA ASP A 180 5.57 29.50 -18.92
C ASP A 180 4.54 29.15 -17.83
N PRO A 181 3.54 30.03 -17.59
CA PRO A 181 2.50 29.78 -16.59
C PRO A 181 1.66 28.53 -16.87
N ALA A 182 1.44 28.16 -18.14
CA ALA A 182 0.62 27.01 -18.49
C ALA A 182 1.34 25.69 -18.16
N GLU A 183 2.62 25.60 -18.51
CA GLU A 183 3.49 24.49 -18.14
C GLU A 183 3.64 24.39 -16.62
N ARG A 184 3.95 25.49 -15.94
CA ARG A 184 4.07 25.53 -14.48
C ARG A 184 2.78 25.09 -13.78
N GLY A 185 1.63 25.52 -14.29
CA GLY A 185 0.33 25.13 -13.75
C GLY A 185 0.10 23.61 -13.81
N ARG A 186 0.40 22.98 -14.96
CA ARG A 186 0.28 21.52 -15.12
C ARG A 186 1.23 20.74 -14.20
N LEU A 187 2.47 21.20 -14.09
CA LEU A 187 3.44 20.58 -13.18
C LEU A 187 3.00 20.70 -11.71
N LEU A 188 2.47 21.86 -11.30
CA LEU A 188 1.94 22.03 -9.95
C LEU A 188 0.73 21.14 -9.68
N GLU A 189 -0.17 20.99 -10.65
CA GLU A 189 -1.33 20.11 -10.55
C GLU A 189 -0.90 18.65 -10.41
N PHE A 190 0.04 18.18 -11.24
CA PHE A 190 0.62 16.84 -11.14
C PHE A 190 1.27 16.60 -9.78
N LEU A 191 2.17 17.50 -9.35
CA LEU A 191 2.90 17.37 -8.08
C LEU A 191 1.97 17.37 -6.86
N ALA A 192 0.86 18.10 -6.93
CA ALA A 192 -0.16 18.14 -5.88
C ALA A 192 -1.10 16.92 -5.90
N GLY A 193 -1.29 16.28 -7.07
CA GLY A 193 -2.17 15.14 -7.27
C GLY A 193 -1.66 13.83 -6.67
N GLY A 194 -0.34 13.63 -6.59
CA GLY A 194 0.24 12.39 -6.07
C GLY A 194 -0.20 12.05 -4.64
N GLU A 195 -0.37 10.76 -4.34
CA GLU A 195 -0.72 10.25 -3.02
C GLU A 195 0.40 10.56 -2.02
N VAL A 196 0.04 11.00 -0.81
CA VAL A 196 1.01 11.22 0.27
C VAL A 196 1.49 9.87 0.81
N VAL A 197 2.70 9.48 0.44
CA VAL A 197 3.32 8.21 0.85
C VAL A 197 4.19 8.33 2.10
N LEU A 198 4.62 9.56 2.43
CA LEU A 198 5.25 9.87 3.70
C LEU A 198 4.76 11.22 4.20
N ALA A 199 3.93 11.19 5.24
CA ALA A 199 3.52 12.39 5.94
C ALA A 199 4.65 12.83 6.91
N ALA A 200 5.24 14.00 6.66
CA ALA A 200 6.21 14.59 7.55
C ALA A 200 5.54 15.68 8.41
N ASN A 201 5.63 15.54 9.73
CA ASN A 201 5.15 16.57 10.67
C ASN A 201 6.04 17.83 10.71
N GLY A 202 7.26 17.74 10.17
CA GLY A 202 8.24 18.82 10.14
C GLY A 202 8.19 19.67 8.88
N ARG A 203 8.66 20.92 8.97
CA ARG A 203 8.92 21.81 7.83
C ARG A 203 10.40 22.17 7.78
N LEU A 204 10.98 22.21 6.59
CA LEU A 204 12.37 22.57 6.35
C LEU A 204 12.54 24.09 6.24
N THR A 205 13.77 24.55 6.43
CA THR A 205 14.17 25.92 6.11
C THR A 205 14.21 26.10 4.60
N ASP A 206 13.68 27.22 4.11
CA ASP A 206 13.82 27.61 2.72
C ASP A 206 15.28 27.99 2.43
N VAL A 207 15.91 27.28 1.48
CA VAL A 207 17.34 27.42 1.18
C VAL A 207 17.67 28.72 0.44
N LEU A 208 16.67 29.34 -0.21
CA LEU A 208 16.84 30.59 -0.95
C LEU A 208 16.59 31.81 -0.08
N SER A 209 15.52 31.80 0.72
CA SER A 209 15.17 32.94 1.58
C SER A 209 15.72 32.85 3.00
N GLY A 210 16.13 31.66 3.45
CA GLY A 210 16.53 31.40 4.84
C GLY A 210 15.36 31.32 5.82
N ALA A 211 14.11 31.38 5.35
CA ALA A 211 12.93 31.32 6.21
C ALA A 211 12.78 29.94 6.86
N ALA A 212 12.87 29.88 8.18
CA ALA A 212 12.73 28.65 8.94
C ALA A 212 11.28 28.11 8.89
N GLY A 213 11.14 26.78 8.75
CA GLY A 213 9.84 26.11 8.78
C GLY A 213 8.92 26.46 7.60
N ALA A 214 9.47 26.90 6.48
CA ALA A 214 8.69 27.35 5.33
C ALA A 214 8.37 26.23 4.32
N VAL A 215 9.21 25.20 4.21
CA VAL A 215 9.10 24.19 3.14
C VAL A 215 8.48 22.90 3.70
N PRO A 216 7.40 22.36 3.11
CA PRO A 216 6.87 21.06 3.52
C PRO A 216 7.90 19.93 3.28
N ALA A 217 7.95 18.95 4.17
CA ALA A 217 8.91 17.85 4.12
C ALA A 217 8.29 16.49 3.74
N GLY A 218 7.02 16.48 3.31
CA GLY A 218 6.33 15.25 2.91
C GLY A 218 6.85 14.69 1.59
N LEU A 219 6.55 13.42 1.35
CA LEU A 219 6.77 12.76 0.07
C LEU A 219 5.44 12.33 -0.54
N ARG A 220 5.36 12.45 -1.86
CA ARG A 220 4.22 12.05 -2.68
C ARG A 220 4.63 11.08 -3.77
N SER A 221 3.68 10.30 -4.25
CA SER A 221 3.91 9.36 -5.34
C SER A 221 2.67 9.17 -6.22
N ASP A 222 2.92 8.86 -7.49
CA ASP A 222 1.92 8.31 -8.42
C ASP A 222 2.13 6.80 -8.68
N GLY A 223 2.99 6.16 -7.89
CA GLY A 223 3.34 4.75 -8.03
C GLY A 223 4.53 4.47 -8.96
N THR A 224 4.92 5.41 -9.81
CA THR A 224 6.11 5.31 -10.66
C THR A 224 7.23 6.22 -10.16
N TRP A 225 6.87 7.43 -9.74
CA TRP A 225 7.77 8.41 -9.16
C TRP A 225 7.43 8.70 -7.71
N VAL A 226 8.45 9.01 -6.91
CA VAL A 226 8.33 9.59 -5.59
C VAL A 226 9.03 10.94 -5.60
N TRP A 227 8.37 11.98 -5.12
CA TRP A 227 8.91 13.33 -5.05
C TRP A 227 8.63 13.98 -3.71
N SER A 228 9.45 14.98 -3.35
CA SER A 228 9.21 15.79 -2.16
C SER A 228 8.19 16.88 -2.45
N ASP A 229 7.34 17.19 -1.47
CA ASP A 229 6.49 18.40 -1.49
C ASP A 229 7.32 19.69 -1.64
N ALA A 230 8.62 19.66 -1.30
CA ALA A 230 9.54 20.76 -1.54
C ALA A 230 9.60 21.14 -3.04
N SER A 231 9.51 20.17 -3.96
CA SER A 231 9.54 20.44 -5.40
C SER A 231 8.37 21.32 -5.82
N GLY A 232 7.16 21.06 -5.31
CA GLY A 232 5.99 21.91 -5.54
C GLY A 232 6.16 23.30 -4.93
N TYR A 233 6.71 23.39 -3.71
CA TYR A 233 6.97 24.67 -3.05
C TYR A 233 7.94 25.56 -3.85
N TYR A 234 9.07 25.00 -4.31
CA TYR A 234 10.08 25.76 -5.05
C TYR A 234 9.61 26.12 -6.47
N LEU A 235 8.86 25.24 -7.12
CA LEU A 235 8.24 25.53 -8.42
C LEU A 235 7.22 26.67 -8.33
N ASP A 236 6.33 26.65 -7.34
CA ASP A 236 5.31 27.70 -7.16
C ASP A 236 5.96 29.05 -6.83
N ARG A 237 6.87 29.05 -5.85
CA ARG A 237 7.42 30.29 -5.29
C ARG A 237 8.56 30.90 -6.11
N TYR A 238 9.40 30.07 -6.71
CA TYR A 238 10.64 30.50 -7.37
C TYR A 238 10.74 30.05 -8.82
N GLN A 239 9.73 29.34 -9.35
CA GLN A 239 9.71 28.81 -10.71
C GLN A 239 10.82 27.79 -11.00
N LEU A 240 11.50 27.27 -9.97
CA LEU A 240 12.54 26.26 -10.14
C LEU A 240 11.91 24.97 -10.65
N ALA A 241 12.43 24.45 -11.76
CA ALA A 241 11.94 23.22 -12.35
C ALA A 241 12.12 22.04 -11.38
N PRO A 242 11.18 21.07 -11.34
CA PRO A 242 11.42 19.82 -10.63
C PRO A 242 12.52 19.00 -11.33
N ASP A 243 12.82 17.82 -10.79
CA ASP A 243 13.69 16.85 -11.48
C ASP A 243 13.31 16.74 -12.97
N PRO A 244 14.24 16.89 -13.93
CA PRO A 244 13.91 16.91 -15.35
C PRO A 244 13.19 15.64 -15.83
N GLU A 245 13.55 14.47 -15.30
CA GLU A 245 12.89 13.21 -15.67
C GLU A 245 11.48 13.14 -15.09
N LEU A 246 11.29 13.63 -13.86
CA LEU A 246 9.97 13.80 -13.28
C LEU A 246 9.12 14.79 -14.07
N ALA A 247 9.70 15.91 -14.52
CA ALA A 247 9.00 16.91 -15.31
C ALA A 247 8.50 16.32 -16.63
N VAL A 248 9.35 15.57 -17.33
CA VAL A 248 8.97 14.85 -18.56
C VAL A 248 7.83 13.87 -18.28
N HIS A 249 7.93 13.10 -17.21
CA HIS A 249 6.89 12.15 -16.78
C HIS A 249 5.56 12.85 -16.47
N ALA A 250 5.61 13.93 -15.69
CA ALA A 250 4.45 14.74 -15.30
C ALA A 250 3.73 15.36 -16.50
N MET A 251 4.47 15.74 -17.54
CA MET A 251 3.89 16.32 -18.76
C MET A 251 3.35 15.28 -19.74
N ALA A 252 3.75 14.01 -19.60
CA ALA A 252 3.27 12.89 -20.39
C ALA A 252 2.09 12.15 -19.74
N THR A 253 1.79 12.46 -18.47
CA THR A 253 0.80 11.75 -17.65
C THR A 253 -0.30 12.70 -17.23
N GLU A 254 -1.54 12.24 -17.22
CA GLU A 254 -2.64 13.00 -16.61
C GLU A 254 -2.43 13.07 -15.08
N PRO A 255 -2.84 14.15 -14.40
CA PRO A 255 -2.69 14.26 -12.95
C PRO A 255 -3.25 13.03 -12.23
N ALA A 256 -2.43 12.39 -11.40
CA ALA A 256 -2.85 11.23 -10.63
C ALA A 256 -3.99 11.64 -9.68
N GLY A 257 -5.20 11.16 -9.94
CA GLY A 257 -6.36 11.31 -9.06
C GLY A 257 -6.71 10.03 -8.30
N ALA A 258 -5.96 8.94 -8.52
CA ALA A 258 -6.26 7.63 -7.95
C ALA A 258 -5.40 7.36 -6.72
N GLN A 259 -6.03 6.80 -5.69
CA GLN A 259 -5.33 6.18 -4.57
C GLN A 259 -4.49 5.01 -5.10
N LEU A 260 -3.25 4.90 -4.65
CA LEU A 260 -2.36 3.82 -5.03
C LEU A 260 -2.91 2.51 -4.47
N SER A 261 -2.92 1.47 -5.31
CA SER A 261 -3.25 0.13 -4.84
C SER A 261 -2.24 -0.33 -3.78
N PRO A 262 -2.63 -1.23 -2.86
CA PRO A 262 -1.74 -1.76 -1.84
C PRO A 262 -0.41 -2.31 -2.40
N LEU A 263 -0.42 -2.97 -3.56
CA LEU A 263 0.80 -3.44 -4.24
C LEU A 263 1.71 -2.29 -4.66
N VAL A 264 1.15 -1.23 -5.24
CA VAL A 264 1.94 -0.07 -5.64
C VAL A 264 2.53 0.64 -4.43
N ARG A 265 1.75 0.82 -3.35
CA ARG A 265 2.26 1.36 -2.07
C ARG A 265 3.40 0.53 -1.50
N HIS A 266 3.32 -0.80 -1.60
CA HIS A 266 4.40 -1.69 -1.17
C HIS A 266 5.70 -1.39 -1.92
N HIS A 267 5.67 -1.32 -3.26
CA HIS A 267 6.87 -1.01 -4.06
C HIS A 267 7.43 0.39 -3.76
N VAL A 268 6.56 1.39 -3.60
CA VAL A 268 7.00 2.75 -3.22
C VAL A 268 7.73 2.75 -1.89
N ARG A 269 7.20 2.04 -0.89
CA ARG A 269 7.86 1.93 0.43
C ARG A 269 9.21 1.22 0.35
N VAL A 270 9.32 0.14 -0.41
CA VAL A 270 10.61 -0.57 -0.62
C VAL A 270 11.63 0.36 -1.26
N ALA A 271 11.23 1.19 -2.23
CA ALA A 271 12.13 2.15 -2.86
C ALA A 271 12.61 3.26 -1.89
N LEU A 272 11.79 3.63 -0.91
CA LEU A 272 12.15 4.62 0.12
C LEU A 272 13.06 4.05 1.22
N ASN A 273 13.03 2.74 1.44
CA ASN A 273 13.88 2.03 2.39
C ASN A 273 14.74 1.00 1.65
N PRO A 274 15.84 1.40 0.99
CA PRO A 274 16.65 0.50 0.17
C PRO A 274 17.32 -0.65 0.95
N THR A 275 17.33 -0.60 2.28
CA THR A 275 17.72 -1.75 3.13
C THR A 275 16.70 -2.91 3.08
N ASP A 276 15.49 -2.66 2.59
CA ASP A 276 14.44 -3.63 2.34
C ASP A 276 14.45 -4.13 0.89
N GLN A 277 15.46 -3.76 0.07
CA GLN A 277 15.65 -4.35 -1.25
C GLN A 277 15.97 -5.85 -1.11
N GLU A 278 15.09 -6.65 -1.72
CA GLU A 278 14.99 -8.10 -1.60
C GLU A 278 16.30 -8.87 -1.84
N ASP A 279 16.55 -9.88 -1.00
CA ASP A 279 16.52 -11.28 -1.44
C ASP A 279 16.32 -12.17 -0.18
N PRO A 280 15.62 -13.33 -0.24
CA PRO A 280 15.29 -14.07 -1.47
C PRO A 280 13.78 -14.50 -1.52
N THR A 281 13.22 -15.21 -2.50
CA THR A 281 13.72 -16.43 -3.13
C THR A 281 12.68 -16.99 -4.13
N TRP A 282 13.06 -17.13 -5.39
CA TRP A 282 12.91 -18.42 -6.08
C TRP A 282 14.27 -18.93 -6.56
N ARG A 283 15.35 -18.65 -5.82
CA ARG A 283 16.61 -19.34 -6.07
C ARG A 283 16.45 -20.79 -5.62
N GLY A 284 15.86 -21.59 -6.51
CA GLY A 284 15.45 -22.98 -6.37
C GLY A 284 14.31 -23.29 -7.34
#